data_AF-A0A6B2C3T2-F1
#
_entry.id   AF-A0A6B2C3T2-F1
#
_cell.length_a   1.000
_cell.length_b   1.000
_cell.length_c   1.000
_cell.angle_alpha   90.00
_cell.angle_beta   90.00
_cell.angle_gamma   90.00
#
_symmetry.space_group_name_H-M   'P 1'
#
loop_
_entity.id
_entity.type
_entity.pdbx_description
1 polymer ?
#
loop_
_entity_poly.entity_id
_entity_poly.type
_entity_poly.pdbx_seq_one_letter_code
_entity_poly.pdbx_strand_id
1 'polypeptide(L)'
;MVKIPLDTICVKTGVLCPKCQRKIDTQEIRDYEVSVMKELLELEESGLRELKDAHYVKSVLYKDMLVLVVKIPRNSDALLKKLSKELSESLKVKVKVIEHTNDIRKIVAQLLSPARVLGVNMVWLPDGTQIYSVRVLRSDERLFPMDKNSLEELLHLITGEYFTIKLE
;
A
#
# COMPACT_ATOMS: atom_id res chain seq x y z
N MET A 1 -10.11 -8.96 -15.08
CA MET A 1 -9.18 -9.79 -14.31
C MET A 1 -8.10 -8.89 -13.79
N VAL A 2 -7.95 -8.86 -12.48
CA VAL A 2 -6.86 -8.16 -11.81
C VAL A 2 -5.54 -8.67 -12.40
N LYS A 3 -4.66 -7.75 -12.80
CA LYS A 3 -3.33 -8.11 -13.25
C LYS A 3 -2.41 -8.27 -12.05
N ILE A 4 -1.91 -9.49 -11.87
CA ILE A 4 -0.96 -9.85 -10.84
C ILE A 4 0.35 -10.35 -11.49
N PRO A 5 1.49 -10.23 -10.79
CA PRO A 5 2.78 -10.69 -11.32
C PRO A 5 2.94 -12.22 -11.32
N LEU A 6 2.01 -12.96 -10.70
CA LEU A 6 1.96 -14.41 -10.65
C LEU A 6 0.86 -14.97 -11.57
N ASP A 7 0.94 -16.26 -11.89
CA ASP A 7 -0.13 -16.93 -12.64
C ASP A 7 -1.38 -17.11 -11.74
N THR A 8 -2.55 -16.68 -12.22
CA THR A 8 -3.80 -16.72 -11.45
C THR A 8 -4.18 -18.12 -10.99
N ILE A 9 -3.89 -19.14 -11.80
CA ILE A 9 -4.11 -20.54 -11.44
C ILE A 9 -3.25 -20.92 -10.23
N CYS A 10 -1.95 -20.57 -10.25
CA CYS A 10 -1.03 -20.89 -9.16
C CYS A 10 -1.46 -20.23 -7.83
N VAL A 11 -1.89 -18.96 -7.89
CA VAL A 11 -2.36 -18.23 -6.71
C VAL A 11 -3.66 -18.83 -6.15
N LYS A 12 -4.59 -19.24 -7.02
CA LYS A 12 -5.86 -19.86 -6.59
C LYS A 12 -5.69 -21.24 -6.00
N THR A 13 -4.89 -22.10 -6.64
CA THR A 13 -4.66 -23.47 -6.16
C THR A 13 -3.71 -23.53 -4.97
N GLY A 14 -2.91 -22.47 -4.76
CA GLY A 14 -1.81 -22.47 -3.78
C GLY A 14 -0.62 -23.34 -4.21
N VAL A 15 -0.66 -23.91 -5.42
CA VAL A 15 0.43 -24.73 -5.97
C VAL A 15 1.19 -23.89 -7.00
N LEU A 16 2.40 -23.49 -6.64
CA LEU A 16 3.23 -22.62 -7.46
C LEU A 16 3.95 -23.41 -8.55
N CYS A 17 3.86 -22.94 -9.80
CA CYS A 17 4.68 -23.45 -10.87
C CYS A 17 6.16 -23.06 -10.66
N PRO A 18 7.14 -23.74 -11.28
CA PRO A 18 8.56 -23.42 -11.10
C PRO A 18 8.93 -21.96 -11.40
N LYS A 19 8.19 -21.30 -12.30
CA LYS A 19 8.38 -19.88 -12.64
C LYS A 19 7.90 -18.96 -11.53
N CYS A 20 6.73 -19.25 -10.93
CA CYS A 20 6.20 -18.49 -9.80
C CYS A 20 7.05 -18.71 -8.54
N GLN A 21 7.47 -19.95 -8.29
CA GLN A 21 8.34 -20.29 -7.16
C GLN A 21 9.67 -19.51 -7.24
N ARG A 22 10.30 -19.44 -8.42
CA ARG A 22 11.53 -18.66 -8.60
C ARG A 22 11.40 -17.20 -8.18
N LYS A 23 10.25 -16.56 -8.43
CA LYS A 23 10.04 -15.16 -8.02
C LYS A 23 10.00 -14.98 -6.50
N ILE A 24 9.53 -16.01 -5.80
CA ILE A 24 9.52 -16.04 -4.34
C ILE A 24 10.93 -16.32 -3.83
N ASP A 25 11.61 -17.31 -4.43
CA ASP A 25 12.98 -17.68 -4.07
C ASP A 25 13.97 -16.52 -4.30
N THR A 26 13.77 -15.70 -5.34
CA THR A 26 14.56 -14.48 -5.61
C THR A 26 14.15 -13.28 -4.77
N GLN A 27 13.16 -13.42 -3.88
CA GLN A 27 12.59 -12.34 -3.08
C GLN A 27 12.00 -11.18 -3.90
N GLU A 28 11.70 -11.40 -5.18
CA GLU A 28 10.92 -10.45 -5.99
C GLU A 28 9.50 -10.33 -5.45
N ILE A 29 8.96 -11.42 -4.91
CA ILE A 29 7.64 -11.50 -4.30
C ILE A 29 7.78 -12.20 -2.95
N ARG A 30 7.24 -11.63 -1.88
CA ARG A 30 7.26 -12.29 -0.56
C ARG A 30 6.10 -13.27 -0.42
N ASP A 31 6.27 -14.28 0.43
CA ASP A 31 5.26 -15.33 0.66
C ASP A 31 3.88 -14.75 1.02
N TYR A 32 3.84 -13.75 1.90
CA TYR A 32 2.59 -13.10 2.30
C TYR A 32 1.89 -12.40 1.12
N GLU A 33 2.63 -11.95 0.10
CA GLU A 33 2.03 -11.28 -1.06
C GLU A 33 1.19 -12.24 -1.88
N VAL A 34 1.51 -13.54 -1.86
CA VAL A 34 0.69 -14.58 -2.53
C VAL A 34 -0.70 -14.64 -1.89
N SER A 35 -0.78 -14.60 -0.56
CA SER A 35 -2.05 -14.56 0.16
C SER A 35 -2.84 -13.28 -0.17
N VAL A 36 -2.16 -12.13 -0.25
CA VAL A 36 -2.80 -10.86 -0.63
C VAL A 36 -3.35 -10.90 -2.05
N MET A 37 -2.59 -11.46 -3.00
CA MET A 37 -3.04 -11.63 -4.39
C MET A 37 -4.22 -12.59 -4.49
N LYS A 38 -4.24 -13.65 -3.68
CA LYS A 38 -5.35 -14.61 -3.64
C LYS A 38 -6.64 -13.93 -3.19
N GLU A 39 -6.61 -13.23 -2.07
CA GLU A 39 -7.77 -12.47 -1.56
C GLU A 39 -8.24 -11.41 -2.56
N LEU A 40 -7.30 -10.73 -3.24
CA LEU A 40 -7.64 -9.73 -4.26
C LEU A 40 -8.38 -10.34 -5.46
N LEU A 41 -8.01 -11.56 -5.87
CA LEU A 41 -8.72 -12.30 -6.93
C LEU A 41 -10.10 -12.76 -6.44
N GLU A 42 -10.21 -13.26 -5.21
CA GLU A 42 -11.49 -13.68 -4.63
C GLU A 42 -12.46 -12.50 -4.49
N LEU A 43 -11.97 -11.31 -4.14
CA LEU A 43 -12.76 -10.07 -4.11
C LEU A 43 -13.23 -9.62 -5.51
N GLU A 44 -12.42 -9.82 -6.55
CA GLU A 44 -12.86 -9.56 -7.92
C GLU A 44 -14.03 -10.49 -8.30
N GLU A 45 -13.94 -11.78 -7.93
CA GLU A 45 -14.95 -12.79 -8.24
C GLU A 45 -16.25 -12.63 -7.44
N SER A 46 -16.15 -12.15 -6.19
CA SER A 46 -17.32 -11.91 -5.33
C SER A 46 -18.19 -10.73 -5.77
N GLY A 47 -17.74 -9.95 -6.77
CA GLY A 47 -18.59 -9.00 -7.49
C GLY A 47 -18.10 -7.56 -7.56
N LEU A 48 -16.89 -7.24 -7.07
CA LEU A 48 -16.27 -5.92 -7.24
C LEU A 48 -15.78 -5.73 -8.68
N ARG A 49 -16.70 -5.34 -9.57
CA ARG A 49 -16.41 -5.09 -11.00
C ARG A 49 -15.37 -3.99 -11.21
N GLU A 50 -15.21 -3.09 -10.25
CA GLU A 50 -14.20 -2.02 -10.27
C GLU A 50 -12.76 -2.57 -10.22
N LEU A 51 -12.56 -3.81 -9.76
CA LEU A 51 -11.27 -4.49 -9.77
C LEU A 51 -10.92 -5.13 -11.13
N LYS A 52 -11.85 -5.14 -12.09
CA LYS A 52 -11.69 -5.88 -13.36
C LYS A 52 -10.50 -5.44 -14.20
N ASP A 53 -9.98 -4.24 -13.97
CA ASP A 53 -8.77 -3.68 -14.59
C ASP A 53 -7.74 -3.18 -13.55
N ALA A 54 -7.86 -3.63 -12.30
CA ALA A 54 -6.89 -3.29 -11.27
C ALA A 54 -5.56 -4.00 -11.56
N HIS A 55 -4.45 -3.32 -11.34
CA HIS A 55 -3.12 -3.92 -11.38
C HIS A 55 -2.52 -3.90 -9.98
N TYR A 56 -2.10 -5.07 -9.52
CA TYR A 56 -1.24 -5.19 -8.36
C TYR A 56 0.13 -4.59 -8.66
N VAL A 57 0.62 -3.71 -7.78
CA VAL A 57 1.96 -3.13 -7.93
C VAL A 57 2.91 -3.74 -6.91
N LYS A 58 2.60 -3.60 -5.62
CA LYS A 58 3.38 -4.19 -4.52
C LYS A 58 2.59 -4.21 -3.23
N SER A 59 3.03 -4.99 -2.25
CA SER A 59 2.54 -4.88 -0.88
C SER A 59 3.67 -4.89 0.13
N VAL A 60 3.55 -4.01 1.12
CA VAL A 60 4.56 -3.81 2.16
C VAL A 60 3.94 -4.20 3.49
N LEU A 61 4.44 -5.28 4.08
CA LEU A 61 4.13 -5.64 5.46
C LEU A 61 5.16 -5.01 6.38
N TYR A 62 4.72 -4.11 7.24
CA TYR A 62 5.59 -3.45 8.20
C TYR A 62 4.93 -3.43 9.59
N LYS A 63 5.60 -4.05 10.57
CA LYS A 63 5.02 -4.41 11.87
C LYS A 63 3.71 -5.19 11.66
N ASP A 64 2.58 -4.66 12.12
CA ASP A 64 1.26 -5.30 12.05
C ASP A 64 0.34 -4.67 10.99
N MET A 65 0.91 -3.88 10.07
CA MET A 65 0.17 -3.22 9.00
C MET A 65 0.65 -3.66 7.62
N LEU A 66 -0.29 -4.07 6.79
CA LEU A 66 -0.08 -4.35 5.38
C LEU A 66 -0.54 -3.16 4.54
N VAL A 67 0.37 -2.56 3.78
CA VAL A 67 0.03 -1.56 2.77
C VAL A 67 0.02 -2.19 1.40
N LEU A 68 -1.13 -2.19 0.74
CA LEU A 68 -1.30 -2.67 -0.63
C LEU A 68 -1.31 -1.49 -1.60
N VAL A 69 -0.41 -1.50 -2.57
CA VAL A 69 -0.31 -0.51 -3.63
C VAL A 69 -0.92 -1.07 -4.91
N VAL A 70 -1.97 -0.42 -5.40
CA VAL A 70 -2.72 -0.87 -6.59
C VAL A 70 -2.95 0.27 -7.57
N LYS A 71 -2.95 -0.05 -8.86
CA LYS A 71 -3.35 0.87 -9.92
C LYS A 71 -4.75 0.50 -10.39
N ILE A 72 -5.72 1.39 -10.18
CA ILE A 72 -7.12 1.16 -10.59
C ILE A 72 -7.54 2.33 -11.51
N PRO A 73 -7.96 2.10 -12.76
CA PRO A 73 -8.23 3.17 -13.74
C PRO A 73 -9.30 4.19 -13.33
N ARG A 74 -10.27 3.78 -12.49
CA ARG A 74 -11.36 4.62 -11.97
C ARG A 74 -11.45 4.46 -10.45
N ASN A 75 -10.36 4.73 -9.77
CA ASN A 75 -10.34 4.60 -8.32
C ASN A 75 -11.08 5.77 -7.67
N SER A 76 -11.64 5.48 -6.50
CA SER A 76 -12.13 6.49 -5.57
C SER A 76 -11.59 6.16 -4.19
N ASP A 77 -11.40 7.17 -3.34
CA ASP A 77 -10.98 6.91 -1.96
C ASP A 77 -12.00 6.04 -1.22
N ALA A 78 -13.29 6.09 -1.60
CA ALA A 78 -14.33 5.20 -1.08
C ALA A 78 -14.08 3.74 -1.46
N LEU A 79 -13.72 3.47 -2.72
CA LEU A 79 -13.35 2.12 -3.18
C LEU A 79 -12.12 1.61 -2.44
N LEU A 80 -11.06 2.43 -2.32
CA LEU A 80 -9.83 2.04 -1.62
C LEU A 80 -10.11 1.74 -0.13
N LYS A 81 -10.95 2.53 0.53
CA LYS A 81 -11.40 2.27 1.91
C LYS A 81 -12.19 0.98 2.02
N LYS A 82 -13.11 0.71 1.08
CA LYS A 82 -13.86 -0.55 1.04
C LYS A 82 -12.92 -1.74 0.89
N LEU A 83 -11.99 -1.70 -0.07
CA LEU A 83 -10.99 -2.75 -0.28
C LEU A 83 -10.10 -2.94 0.96
N SER A 84 -9.69 -1.86 1.60
CA SER A 84 -8.92 -1.93 2.85
C SER A 84 -9.66 -2.68 3.95
N LYS A 85 -10.97 -2.45 4.07
CA LYS A 85 -11.81 -3.11 5.06
C LYS A 85 -11.98 -4.60 4.75
N GLU A 86 -12.40 -4.94 3.54
CA GLU A 86 -12.63 -6.33 3.11
C GLU A 86 -11.35 -7.16 3.24
N LEU A 87 -10.21 -6.65 2.74
CA LEU A 87 -8.92 -7.34 2.87
C LEU A 87 -8.47 -7.48 4.33
N SER A 88 -8.76 -6.49 5.17
CA SER A 88 -8.43 -6.55 6.60
C SER A 88 -9.25 -7.61 7.34
N GLU A 89 -10.52 -7.79 6.96
CA GLU A 89 -11.39 -8.84 7.50
C GLU A 89 -10.95 -10.24 7.05
N SER A 90 -10.63 -10.42 5.76
CA SER A 90 -10.13 -11.70 5.24
C SER A 90 -8.77 -12.09 5.83
N LEU A 91 -7.80 -11.18 5.78
CA LEU A 91 -6.41 -11.46 6.18
C LEU A 91 -6.19 -11.39 7.69
N LYS A 92 -7.16 -10.87 8.46
CA LYS A 92 -7.05 -10.63 9.91
C LYS A 92 -5.86 -9.75 10.32
N VAL A 93 -5.39 -8.90 9.41
CA VAL A 93 -4.29 -7.95 9.61
C VAL A 93 -4.80 -6.56 9.26
N LYS A 94 -4.23 -5.49 9.82
CA LYS A 94 -4.61 -4.12 9.43
C LYS A 94 -4.14 -3.84 8.00
N VAL A 95 -5.08 -3.73 7.06
CA VAL A 95 -4.77 -3.47 5.66
C VAL A 95 -5.07 -2.01 5.30
N LYS A 96 -4.13 -1.38 4.58
CA LYS A 96 -4.32 -0.07 3.96
C LYS A 96 -4.07 -0.17 2.48
N VAL A 97 -5.09 0.11 1.67
CA VAL A 97 -4.97 0.12 0.21
C VAL A 97 -4.75 1.56 -0.25
N ILE A 98 -3.68 1.77 -1.02
CA ILE A 98 -3.34 3.06 -1.60
C ILE A 98 -3.21 2.97 -3.12
N GLU A 99 -3.40 4.09 -3.80
CA GLU A 99 -3.22 4.17 -5.24
C GLU A 99 -1.74 4.24 -5.60
N HIS A 100 -1.36 3.53 -6.66
CA HIS A 100 -0.09 3.74 -7.33
C HIS A 100 -0.12 5.04 -8.13
N THR A 101 0.56 6.06 -7.62
CA THR A 101 0.70 7.38 -8.25
C THR A 101 2.12 7.90 -8.06
N ASN A 102 2.55 8.85 -8.89
CA ASN A 102 3.79 9.59 -8.69
C ASN A 102 3.60 10.82 -7.79
N ASP A 103 2.36 11.13 -7.41
CA ASP A 103 2.05 12.24 -6.52
C ASP A 103 2.27 11.82 -5.05
N ILE A 104 3.43 12.19 -4.51
CA ILE A 104 3.82 11.92 -3.12
C ILE A 104 2.81 12.50 -2.13
N ARG A 105 2.22 13.67 -2.42
CA ARG A 105 1.22 14.27 -1.52
C ARG A 105 0.01 13.34 -1.40
N LYS A 106 -0.43 12.76 -2.52
CA LYS A 106 -1.57 11.83 -2.55
C LYS A 106 -1.26 10.53 -1.82
N ILE A 107 -0.05 9.97 -2.00
CA ILE A 107 0.40 8.77 -1.27
C ILE A 107 0.36 9.02 0.25
N VAL A 108 0.99 10.12 0.69
CA VAL A 108 1.06 10.49 2.10
C VAL A 108 -0.34 10.71 2.68
N ALA A 109 -1.21 11.43 1.97
CA ALA A 109 -2.59 11.65 2.41
C ALA A 109 -3.40 10.36 2.53
N GLN A 110 -3.25 9.43 1.58
CA GLN A 110 -3.95 8.14 1.62
C GLN A 110 -3.44 7.25 2.76
N LEU A 111 -2.13 7.21 2.99
CA LEU A 111 -1.54 6.42 4.07
C LEU A 111 -1.94 6.96 5.45
N LEU A 112 -1.85 8.28 5.66
CA LEU A 112 -2.15 8.93 6.94
C LEU A 112 -3.65 9.10 7.20
N SER A 113 -4.52 8.85 6.22
CA SER A 113 -5.97 8.93 6.41
C SER A 113 -6.42 8.09 7.62
N PRO A 114 -7.21 8.62 8.57
CA PRO A 114 -8.01 9.84 8.49
C PRO A 114 -7.31 11.13 8.98
N ALA A 115 -6.04 11.10 9.37
CA ALA A 115 -5.32 12.30 9.79
C ALA A 115 -5.18 13.30 8.63
N ARG A 116 -5.38 14.59 8.92
CA ARG A 116 -5.33 15.65 7.93
C ARG A 116 -3.90 16.11 7.69
N VAL A 117 -3.44 15.89 6.46
CA VAL A 117 -2.16 16.41 5.99
C VAL A 117 -2.34 17.86 5.56
N LEU A 118 -1.73 18.78 6.30
CA LEU A 118 -1.77 20.23 6.04
C LEU A 118 -0.92 20.60 4.81
N GLY A 119 0.16 19.86 4.58
CA GLY A 119 0.99 20.03 3.40
C GLY A 119 2.15 19.05 3.33
N VAL A 120 2.68 18.86 2.13
CA VAL A 120 3.89 18.08 1.86
C VAL A 120 4.81 18.95 1.04
N ASN A 121 6.00 19.24 1.58
CA ASN A 121 7.01 20.09 0.97
C ASN A 121 8.30 19.30 0.80
N MET A 122 8.94 19.44 -0.36
CA MET A 122 10.27 18.91 -0.59
C MET A 122 11.32 19.90 -0.07
N VAL A 123 12.25 19.40 0.73
CA VAL A 123 13.35 20.15 1.33
C VAL A 123 14.66 19.58 0.78
N TRP A 124 15.50 20.46 0.25
CA TRP A 124 16.85 20.12 -0.16
C TRP A 124 17.80 20.35 1.00
N LEU A 125 18.58 19.33 1.35
CA LEU A 125 19.62 19.44 2.35
C LEU A 125 20.93 19.97 1.74
N PRO A 126 21.82 20.58 2.55
CA PRO A 126 23.11 21.09 2.08
C PRO A 126 24.03 20.03 1.45
N ASP A 127 23.82 18.75 1.77
CA ASP A 127 24.52 17.60 1.21
C ASP A 127 23.97 17.18 -0.19
N GLY A 128 22.93 17.86 -0.68
CA GLY A 128 22.29 17.57 -1.96
C GLY A 128 21.18 16.53 -1.89
N THR A 129 20.90 15.96 -0.70
CA THR A 129 19.81 15.00 -0.53
C THR A 129 18.45 15.71 -0.45
N GLN A 130 17.39 14.97 -0.77
CA GLN A 130 16.01 15.45 -0.73
C GLN A 130 15.24 14.76 0.40
N ILE A 131 14.48 15.54 1.16
CA ILE A 131 13.58 15.04 2.21
C ILE A 131 12.21 15.69 2.06
N TYR A 132 11.14 14.89 2.18
CA TYR A 132 9.78 15.38 2.20
C TYR A 132 9.33 15.71 3.63
N SER A 133 9.15 17.00 3.90
CA SER A 133 8.54 17.48 5.14
C SER A 133 7.01 17.43 5.03
N VAL A 134 6.39 16.54 5.80
CA VAL A 134 4.94 16.36 5.89
C VAL A 134 4.43 17.10 7.12
N ARG A 135 3.52 18.06 6.95
CA ARG A 135 2.88 18.78 8.06
C ARG A 135 1.52 18.18 8.35
N VAL A 136 1.30 17.82 9.60
CA VAL A 136 0.05 17.22 10.09
C VAL A 136 -0.42 17.98 11.31
N LEU A 137 -1.73 18.13 11.46
CA LEU A 137 -2.31 18.77 12.63
C LEU A 137 -2.04 17.94 13.89
N ARG A 138 -1.54 18.56 14.96
CA ARG A 138 -1.19 17.89 16.22
C ARG A 138 -2.35 17.12 16.84
N SER A 139 -3.58 17.62 16.72
CA SER A 139 -4.78 16.92 17.21
C SER A 139 -5.07 15.58 16.50
N ASP A 140 -4.51 15.39 15.31
CA ASP A 140 -4.72 14.21 14.47
C ASP A 140 -3.61 13.17 14.69
N GLU A 141 -2.60 13.44 15.52
CA GLU A 141 -1.55 12.48 15.91
C GLU A 141 -2.16 11.18 16.49
N ARG A 142 -3.20 11.32 17.33
CA ARG A 142 -3.94 10.17 17.90
C ARG A 142 -4.63 9.29 16.86
N LEU A 143 -4.79 9.77 15.63
CA LEU A 143 -5.41 9.03 14.54
C LEU A 143 -4.38 8.24 13.72
N PHE A 144 -3.09 8.41 14.02
CA PHE A 144 -2.05 7.68 13.33
C PHE A 144 -2.19 6.19 13.59
N PRO A 145 -2.03 5.35 12.55
CA PRO A 145 -2.11 3.91 12.72
C PRO A 145 -0.93 3.34 13.53
N MET A 146 0.17 4.10 13.62
CA MET A 146 1.41 3.74 14.31
C MET A 146 2.21 4.99 14.68
N ASP A 147 3.32 4.81 15.39
CA ASP A 147 4.20 5.92 15.75
C ASP A 147 4.78 6.65 14.52
N LYS A 148 5.16 7.91 14.72
CA LYS A 148 5.63 8.81 13.67
C LYS A 148 6.83 8.24 12.88
N ASN A 149 7.83 7.69 13.57
CA ASN A 149 9.04 7.17 12.93
C ASN A 149 8.71 5.98 12.04
N SER A 150 7.82 5.10 12.51
CA SER A 150 7.35 3.97 11.72
C SER A 150 6.59 4.38 10.45
N LEU A 151 5.83 5.46 10.51
CA LEU A 151 5.15 6.02 9.33
C LEU A 151 6.17 6.58 8.31
N GLU A 152 7.22 7.24 8.79
CA GLU A 152 8.31 7.74 7.94
C GLU A 152 9.05 6.60 7.24
N GLU A 153 9.38 5.53 7.98
CA GLU A 153 9.99 4.32 7.42
C GLU A 153 9.06 3.62 6.42
N LEU A 154 7.77 3.50 6.74
CA LEU A 154 6.78 2.91 5.85
C LEU A 154 6.64 3.71 4.54
N LEU A 155 6.61 5.03 4.63
CA LEU A 155 6.61 5.90 3.45
C LEU A 155 7.89 5.69 2.62
N HIS A 156 9.05 5.59 3.27
CA HIS A 156 10.31 5.28 2.59
C HIS A 156 10.28 3.93 1.86
N LEU A 157 9.76 2.87 2.48
CA LEU A 157 9.60 1.56 1.83
C LEU A 157 8.62 1.60 0.64
N ILE A 158 7.65 2.51 0.67
CA ILE A 158 6.64 2.65 -0.40
C ILE A 158 7.17 3.51 -1.55
N THR A 159 7.83 4.63 -1.30
CA THR A 159 8.22 5.58 -2.36
C THR A 159 9.70 5.57 -2.69
N GLY A 160 10.56 5.06 -1.80
CA GLY A 160 12.03 5.17 -1.89
C GLY A 160 12.58 6.52 -1.41
N GLU A 161 11.71 7.45 -1.00
CA GLU A 161 12.07 8.81 -0.59
C GLU A 161 12.19 8.93 0.93
N TYR A 162 12.90 9.94 1.43
CA TYR A 162 12.99 10.20 2.87
C TYR A 162 11.90 11.18 3.32
N PHE A 163 11.33 10.94 4.50
CA PHE A 163 10.22 11.75 5.04
C PHE A 163 10.50 12.23 6.45
N THR A 164 9.93 13.39 6.79
CA THR A 164 9.85 13.88 8.16
C THR A 164 8.46 14.46 8.43
N ILE A 165 7.74 13.89 9.38
CA ILE A 165 6.41 14.31 9.81
C ILE A 165 6.55 15.38 10.91
N LYS A 166 5.90 16.53 10.76
CA LYS A 166 5.88 17.61 11.74
C LYS A 166 4.45 17.82 12.23
N LEU A 167 4.29 17.82 13.55
CA LEU A 167 3.02 18.01 14.23
C LEU A 167 2.86 19.48 14.61
N GLU A 168 1.94 20.16 13.93
CA GLU A 168 1.61 21.58 14.10
C GLU A 168 0.30 21.77 14.88
#